data_AF-A0AB39QAI6-F1
#
_entry.id   AF-A0AB39QAI6-F1
#
_cell.length_a   1.000
_cell.length_b   1.000
_cell.length_c   1.000
_cell.angle_alpha   90.00
_cell.angle_beta   90.00
_cell.angle_gamma   90.00
#
_symmetry.space_group_name_H-M   'P 1'
#
loop_
_entity.id
_entity.type
_entity.pdbx_description
1 polymer ?
#
loop_
_entity_poly.entity_id
_entity_poly.type
_entity_poly.pdbx_seq_one_letter_code
_entity_poly.pdbx_strand_id
1 'polypeptide(L)'
;MSVGRSHHRAVALRSGKVLVIGGTEDATFDVGYQNAEIYDPSVGPRGTWTSTGGMVTGRWAGVVAELEDGRVLTAGGLIRSGAASPDSADVVTAASELFTA
;
A
#
# COMPACT_ATOMS: atom_id res chain seq x y z
N MET A 1 4.18 -12.02 -4.22
CA MET A 1 3.87 -11.20 -3.06
C MET A 1 4.36 -11.98 -1.86
N SER A 2 4.97 -11.31 -0.89
CA SER A 2 5.66 -11.96 0.24
C SER A 2 4.75 -12.26 1.44
N VAL A 3 3.63 -11.54 1.59
CA VAL A 3 2.65 -11.72 2.68
C VAL A 3 1.22 -11.55 2.14
N GLY A 4 0.27 -12.36 2.61
CA GLY A 4 -1.15 -12.18 2.28
C GLY A 4 -1.68 -10.87 2.86
N ARG A 5 -2.38 -10.06 2.07
CA ARG A 5 -2.89 -8.75 2.51
C ARG A 5 -4.28 -8.45 1.95
N SER A 6 -5.16 -7.90 2.77
CA SER A 6 -6.48 -7.39 2.41
C SER A 6 -6.49 -5.86 2.37
N HIS A 7 -7.48 -5.25 1.70
CA HIS A 7 -7.67 -3.80 1.61
C HIS A 7 -6.47 -2.98 1.09
N HIS A 8 -5.51 -3.65 0.45
CA HIS A 8 -4.39 -3.02 -0.24
C HIS A 8 -4.87 -2.29 -1.49
N ARG A 9 -4.00 -1.45 -2.06
CA ARG A 9 -4.21 -0.89 -3.39
C ARG A 9 -3.18 -1.44 -4.36
N ALA A 10 -3.65 -1.64 -5.59
CA ALA A 10 -2.83 -2.01 -6.72
C ALA A 10 -2.99 -0.93 -7.80
N VAL A 11 -1.86 -0.44 -8.34
CA VAL A 11 -1.86 0.51 -9.45
C VAL A 11 -0.96 -0.02 -10.56
N ALA A 12 -1.46 0.02 -11.80
CA ALA A 12 -0.65 -0.26 -12.97
C ALA A 12 0.31 0.91 -13.22
N LEU A 13 1.58 0.60 -13.40
CA LEU A 13 2.61 1.58 -13.69
C LEU A 13 2.84 1.68 -15.21
N ARG A 14 3.25 2.84 -15.71
CA ARG A 14 3.65 3.07 -17.12
C ARG A 14 4.77 2.14 -17.58
N SER A 15 5.58 1.62 -16.65
CA SER A 15 6.61 0.60 -16.92
C SER A 15 6.04 -0.78 -17.29
N GLY A 16 4.72 -0.98 -17.20
CA GLY A 16 4.06 -2.29 -17.38
C GLY A 16 4.07 -3.17 -16.13
N LYS A 17 4.64 -2.67 -15.02
CA LYS A 17 4.64 -3.34 -13.71
C LYS A 17 3.40 -2.95 -12.90
N VAL A 18 3.15 -3.63 -11.80
CA VAL A 18 2.05 -3.30 -10.86
C VAL A 18 2.65 -3.02 -9.49
N LEU A 19 2.39 -1.84 -8.95
CA LEU A 19 2.71 -1.55 -7.55
C LEU A 19 1.54 -1.99 -6.67
N VAL A 20 1.83 -2.77 -5.62
CA VAL A 20 0.91 -3.10 -4.55
C VAL A 20 1.40 -2.47 -3.26
N ILE A 21 0.54 -1.71 -2.56
CA ILE A 21 0.93 -0.96 -1.37
C ILE A 21 -0.13 -0.99 -0.28
N GLY A 22 0.34 -0.99 0.97
CA GLY A 22 -0.51 -0.93 2.14
C GLY A 22 -1.35 -2.19 2.34
N GLY A 23 -2.51 -2.02 2.98
CA GLY A 23 -3.40 -3.11 3.36
C GLY A 23 -3.17 -3.58 4.80
N THR A 24 -3.80 -4.69 5.17
CA THR A 24 -3.74 -5.29 6.51
C THR A 24 -3.85 -6.81 6.40
N GLU A 25 -3.37 -7.55 7.42
CA GLU A 25 -3.45 -9.01 7.49
C GLU A 25 -4.90 -9.50 7.68
N ASP A 26 -5.67 -8.80 8.52
CA ASP A 26 -7.07 -9.16 8.85
C ASP A 26 -8.01 -7.94 8.78
N ALA A 27 -9.25 -8.20 8.37
CA ALA A 27 -10.40 -7.30 8.42
C ALA A 27 -10.86 -7.03 9.86
N THR A 28 -10.31 -7.71 10.87
CA THR A 28 -10.46 -7.31 12.30
C THR A 28 -9.52 -6.15 12.70
N PHE A 29 -8.78 -5.61 11.72
CA PHE A 29 -8.13 -4.29 11.74
C PHE A 29 -6.94 -4.16 12.70
N ASP A 30 -5.88 -4.90 12.40
CA ASP A 30 -4.55 -4.62 12.95
C ASP A 30 -3.83 -3.46 12.21
N VAL A 31 -2.64 -3.09 12.69
CA VAL A 31 -1.79 -2.02 12.13
C VAL A 31 -1.60 -2.21 10.62
N GLY A 32 -1.91 -1.18 9.84
CA GLY A 32 -1.77 -1.22 8.39
C GLY A 32 -0.31 -1.45 7.95
N TYR A 33 -0.11 -2.08 6.80
CA TYR A 33 1.22 -2.26 6.25
C TYR A 33 1.79 -0.93 5.74
N GLN A 34 3.05 -0.68 6.11
CA GLN A 34 3.85 0.39 5.54
C GLN A 34 4.44 0.00 4.18
N ASN A 35 4.70 -1.29 3.96
CA ASN A 35 5.46 -1.75 2.80
C ASN A 35 4.68 -1.68 1.48
N ALA A 36 5.46 -1.69 0.39
CA ALA A 36 4.98 -1.85 -0.97
C ALA A 36 5.83 -2.89 -1.71
N GLU A 37 5.22 -3.54 -2.70
CA GLU A 37 5.86 -4.53 -3.56
C GLU A 37 5.49 -4.26 -5.02
N ILE A 38 6.46 -4.40 -5.91
CA ILE A 38 6.25 -4.33 -7.36
C ILE A 38 6.15 -5.75 -7.92
N TYR A 39 5.10 -5.99 -8.69
CA TYR A 39 4.97 -7.15 -9.54
C TYR A 39 5.44 -6.83 -10.95
N ASP A 40 6.39 -7.62 -11.45
CA ASP A 40 6.87 -7.58 -12.82
C ASP A 40 6.36 -8.80 -13.60
N PRO A 41 5.34 -8.64 -14.47
CA PRO A 41 4.81 -9.74 -15.26
C PRO A 41 5.74 -10.19 -16.39
N SER A 42 6.78 -9.40 -16.73
CA SER A 42 7.68 -9.73 -17.83
C SER A 42 8.70 -10.82 -17.49
N VAL A 43 8.87 -11.12 -16.20
CA VAL A 43 9.86 -12.07 -15.71
C VAL A 43 9.26 -13.47 -15.59
N GLY A 44 9.12 -14.11 -16.74
CA GLY A 44 8.65 -15.50 -16.86
C GLY A 44 7.14 -15.69 -16.69
N PRO A 45 6.63 -16.93 -16.70
CA PRO A 45 5.20 -17.21 -16.78
C PRO A 45 4.40 -16.85 -15.53
N ARG A 46 5.08 -16.59 -14.40
CA ARG A 46 4.45 -16.22 -13.12
C ARG A 46 4.77 -14.78 -12.70
N GLY A 47 5.67 -14.10 -13.41
CA GLY A 47 6.26 -12.83 -13.00
C GLY A 47 7.06 -12.92 -11.70
N THR A 48 7.69 -11.82 -11.31
CA THR A 48 8.46 -11.71 -10.06
C THR A 48 7.94 -10.58 -9.19
N TRP A 49 8.18 -10.69 -7.88
CA TRP A 49 7.84 -9.66 -6.91
C TRP A 49 9.10 -9.08 -6.28
N THR A 50 9.13 -7.77 -6.07
CA THR A 50 10.26 -7.08 -5.45
C THR A 50 9.76 -6.04 -4.48
N SER A 51 10.29 -6.02 -3.26
CA SER A 51 9.98 -4.99 -2.27
C SER A 51 10.50 -3.63 -2.73
N THR A 52 9.72 -2.56 -2.48
CA THR A 52 10.13 -1.18 -2.79
C THR A 52 9.79 -0.24 -1.62
N GLY A 53 10.06 1.06 -1.82
CA GLY A 53 9.70 2.14 -0.91
C GLY A 53 8.21 2.13 -0.57
N GLY A 54 7.92 2.25 0.72
CA GLY A 54 6.56 2.23 1.27
C GLY A 54 6.13 3.58 1.82
N MET A 55 5.14 3.54 2.71
CA MET A 55 4.59 4.69 3.42
C MET A 55 5.22 4.83 4.80
N VAL A 56 5.32 6.05 5.31
CA VAL A 56 5.75 6.34 6.69
C VAL A 56 4.75 5.79 7.69
N THR A 57 3.45 5.92 7.41
CA THR A 57 2.39 5.33 8.23
C THR A 57 1.64 4.30 7.42
N GLY A 58 1.60 3.07 7.94
CA GLY A 58 0.88 1.99 7.29
C GLY A 58 -0.62 2.22 7.33
N ARG A 59 -1.27 2.02 6.18
CA ARG A 59 -2.69 2.33 5.98
C ARG A 59 -3.31 1.38 4.98
N TRP A 60 -4.64 1.28 5.03
CA TRP A 60 -5.43 0.53 4.07
C TRP A 60 -6.55 1.39 3.48
N ALA A 61 -7.22 0.89 2.44
CA ALA A 61 -8.37 1.51 1.80
C ALA A 61 -8.20 2.94 1.23
N GLY A 62 -6.99 3.51 1.21
CA GLY A 62 -6.69 4.83 0.62
C GLY A 62 -6.72 4.86 -0.91
N VAL A 63 -6.30 5.97 -1.53
CA VAL A 63 -6.15 6.10 -2.99
C VAL A 63 -4.68 6.04 -3.36
N VAL A 64 -4.36 5.40 -4.49
CA VAL A 64 -2.99 5.31 -5.03
C VAL A 64 -3.01 5.58 -6.53
N ALA A 65 -2.11 6.44 -7.00
CA ALA A 65 -1.99 6.80 -8.40
C ALA A 65 -0.53 7.06 -8.80
N GLU A 66 -0.15 6.66 -10.01
CA GLU A 66 1.12 7.04 -10.61
C GLU A 66 0.99 8.41 -11.32
N LEU A 67 1.86 9.35 -10.96
CA LEU A 67 1.98 10.67 -11.57
C LEU A 67 2.80 10.61 -12.85
N GLU A 68 2.59 11.57 -13.77
CA GLU A 68 3.22 11.59 -15.11
C GLU A 68 4.75 11.47 -15.08
N ASP A 69 5.38 11.96 -14.02
CA ASP A 69 6.82 11.89 -13.79
C ASP A 69 7.32 10.56 -13.19
N GLY A 70 6.45 9.56 -13.08
CA GLY A 70 6.76 8.22 -12.58
C GLY A 70 6.74 8.08 -11.06
N ARG A 71 6.48 9.16 -10.31
CA ARG A 71 6.29 9.07 -8.85
C ARG A 71 4.91 8.51 -8.53
N VAL A 72 4.75 7.96 -7.33
CA VAL A 72 3.46 7.43 -6.86
C VAL A 72 2.94 8.30 -5.73
N LEU A 73 1.70 8.76 -5.88
CA LEU A 73 0.92 9.43 -4.86
C LEU A 73 0.05 8.39 -4.14
N THR A 74 0.11 8.40 -2.82
CA THR A 74 -0.87 7.76 -1.95
C THR A 74 -1.55 8.83 -1.11
N ALA A 75 -2.88 8.78 -0.99
CA ALA A 75 -3.67 9.78 -0.28
C ALA A 75 -4.81 9.15 0.52
N GLY A 76 -5.02 9.68 1.71
CA GLY A 76 -6.07 9.26 2.63
C GLY A 76 -5.93 7.81 3.10
N GLY A 77 -7.05 7.16 3.35
CA GLY A 77 -7.10 5.79 3.86
C GLY A 77 -7.36 5.71 5.36
N LEU A 78 -7.39 4.50 5.88
CA LEU A 78 -7.66 4.20 7.27
C LEU A 78 -6.37 3.89 7.99
N ILE A 79 -6.26 4.45 9.19
CA ILE A 79 -5.26 4.11 10.20
C ILE A 79 -5.99 3.72 11.48
N ARG A 80 -5.34 2.94 12.33
CA ARG A 80 -5.87 2.66 13.68
C ARG A 80 -5.39 3.73 14.65
N SER A 81 -6.31 4.43 15.31
CA SER A 81 -5.92 5.37 16.38
C SER A 81 -5.56 4.62 17.64
N GLY A 82 -4.36 4.88 18.18
CA GLY A 82 -3.94 4.39 19.51
C GLY A 82 -3.85 2.87 19.58
N ALA A 83 -2.73 2.30 19.12
CA ALA A 83 -2.44 0.86 19.14
C ALA A 83 -2.50 0.17 20.52
N ALA A 84 -2.77 0.92 21.60
CA ALA A 84 -2.91 0.42 22.97
C ALA A 84 -4.27 0.75 23.63
N SER A 85 -5.22 1.36 22.92
CA SER A 85 -6.54 1.67 23.49
C SER A 85 -7.52 0.52 23.26
N PRO A 86 -8.29 0.07 24.27
CA PRO A 86 -9.39 -0.86 24.08
C PRO A 86 -10.51 -0.28 23.19
N ASP A 87 -10.51 1.04 22.96
CA ASP A 87 -11.44 1.76 22.08
C ASP A 87 -10.81 2.15 20.73
N SER A 88 -9.81 1.41 20.26
CA SER A 88 -9.18 1.68 18.98
C SER A 88 -10.20 1.67 17.84
N ALA A 89 -10.34 2.81 17.17
CA ALA A 89 -11.24 3.00 16.04
C ALA A 89 -10.45 3.25 14.75
N ASP A 90 -11.09 2.93 13.63
CA ASP A 90 -10.61 3.28 12.30
C ASP A 90 -10.77 4.79 12.10
N VAL A 91 -9.66 5.46 11.82
CA VAL A 91 -9.64 6.90 11.55
C VAL A 91 -9.25 7.12 10.11
N VAL A 92 -10.09 7.89 9.40
CA VAL A 92 -9.76 8.39 8.06
C VAL A 92 -8.66 9.43 8.20
N THR A 93 -7.51 9.19 7.56
CA THR A 93 -6.44 10.17 7.50
C THR A 93 -6.64 11.12 6.31
N ALA A 94 -6.15 12.36 6.45
CA ALA A 94 -5.98 13.30 5.35
C ALA A 94 -4.54 13.31 4.81
N ALA A 95 -3.68 12.40 5.28
CA ALA A 95 -2.29 12.32 4.88
C ALA A 95 -2.14 11.95 3.40
N SER A 96 -1.17 12.58 2.76
CA SER A 96 -0.72 12.24 1.42
C SER A 96 0.78 12.06 1.44
N GLU A 97 1.26 11.03 0.77
CA GLU A 97 2.70 10.74 0.64
C GLU A 97 3.04 10.49 -0.81
N LEU A 98 4.26 10.84 -1.17
CA LEU A 98 4.79 10.67 -2.51
C LEU A 98 6.12 9.95 -2.44
N PHE A 99 6.28 8.91 -3.24
CA PHE A 99 7.51 8.12 -3.27
C PHE A 99 7.84 7.65 -4.69
N THR A 100 9.09 7.28 -4.89
CA THR A 100 9.55 6.60 -6.11
C THR A 100 9.30 5.10 -5.96
N ALA A 101 8.57 4.52 -6.92
CA ALA A 101 8.30 3.10 -6.98
C ALA A 101 9.52 2.31 -7.46
#